data_AF-A0A0A6VVG3-F1
#
_entry.id   AF-A0A0A6VVG3-F1
#
_cell.length_a   1.000
_cell.length_b   1.000
_cell.length_c   1.000
_cell.angle_alpha   90.00
_cell.angle_beta   90.00
_cell.angle_gamma   90.00
#
_symmetry.space_group_name_H-M   'P 1'
#
loop_
_entity.id
_entity.type
_entity.pdbx_description
1 polymer ?
#
loop_
_entity_poly.entity_id
_entity_poly.type
_entity_poly.pdbx_seq_one_letter_code
_entity_poly.pdbx_strand_id
1 'polypeptide(L)' 'MAQHILETDGLVCPFPVVEAKAAMAEMPAGDELVINFDCTQGTEAIPRWAAENGYPVTQFSKRGAAEWSITVQKA' A
#
# COMPACT_ATOMS: atom_id res chain seq x y z
N MET A 1 13.51 7.85 -8.22
CA MET A 1 12.22 7.79 -7.52
C MET A 1 11.14 7.61 -8.57
N ALA A 2 10.75 6.37 -8.81
CA ALA A 2 9.58 6.02 -9.58
C ALA A 2 8.43 5.70 -8.62
N GLN A 3 7.20 6.04 -9.02
CA GLN A 3 6.00 5.63 -8.33
C GLN A 3 5.41 4.40 -9.01
N HIS A 4 5.15 3.37 -8.23
CA HIS A 4 4.51 2.13 -8.66
C HIS A 4 3.10 2.12 -8.08
N ILE A 5 2.09 1.89 -8.92
CA ILE A 5 0.69 1.90 -8.51
C ILE A 5 0.21 0.46 -8.49
N LEU A 6 -0.33 0.02 -7.35
CA LEU A 6 -0.94 -1.27 -7.14
C LEU A 6 -2.42 -1.08 -6.84
N GLU A 7 -3.27 -1.46 -7.80
CA GLU A 7 -4.73 -1.48 -7.62
C GLU A 7 -5.13 -2.84 -7.04
N THR A 8 -5.66 -2.82 -5.81
CA THR A 8 -6.18 -4.00 -5.09
C THR A 8 -7.68 -3.89 -4.83
N ASP A 9 -8.34 -2.92 -5.47
CA ASP A 9 -9.79 -2.73 -5.39
C ASP A 9 -10.53 -4.01 -5.82
N GLY A 10 -11.47 -4.48 -5.01
CA GLY A 10 -12.22 -5.72 -5.22
C GLY A 10 -11.52 -7.00 -4.75
N LEU A 11 -10.27 -6.92 -4.25
CA LEU A 11 -9.62 -8.06 -3.63
C LEU A 11 -10.06 -8.21 -2.17
N VAL A 12 -10.52 -9.41 -1.82
CA VAL A 12 -10.84 -9.76 -0.44
C VAL A 12 -9.57 -9.82 0.41
N CYS A 13 -9.63 -9.24 1.60
CA CYS A 13 -8.56 -9.37 2.59
C CYS A 13 -8.27 -10.88 2.86
N PRO A 14 -7.00 -11.35 2.84
CA PRO A 14 -5.74 -10.60 3.00
C PRO A 14 -4.95 -10.30 1.70
N PHE A 15 -5.51 -10.56 0.51
CA PHE A 15 -4.78 -10.44 -0.76
C PHE A 15 -4.11 -9.06 -0.99
N PRO A 16 -4.73 -7.90 -0.66
CA PRO A 16 -4.10 -6.59 -0.85
C PRO A 16 -2.73 -6.43 -0.17
N VAL A 17 -2.58 -6.97 1.05
CA VAL A 17 -1.33 -6.87 1.82
C VAL A 17 -0.26 -7.81 1.26
N VAL A 18 -0.66 -8.97 0.73
CA VAL A 18 0.26 -9.94 0.13
C VAL A 18 0.83 -9.38 -1.17
N GLU A 19 -0.01 -8.78 -2.02
CA GLU A 19 0.46 -8.15 -3.26
C GLU A 19 1.30 -6.90 -2.99
N ALA A 20 0.92 -6.08 -2.01
CA ALA A 20 1.74 -4.95 -1.58
C ALA A 20 3.14 -5.39 -1.14
N LYS A 21 3.24 -6.49 -0.39
CA LYS A 21 4.51 -7.10 0.02
C LYS A 21 5.35 -7.57 -1.17
N ALA A 22 4.72 -8.26 -2.12
CA ALA A 22 5.39 -8.77 -3.32
C ALA A 22 5.92 -7.62 -4.19
N ALA A 23 5.07 -6.64 -4.50
CA ALA A 23 5.46 -5.45 -5.25
C ALA A 23 6.60 -4.69 -4.55
N MET A 24 6.47 -4.45 -3.25
CA MET A 24 7.52 -3.79 -2.48
C MET A 24 8.84 -4.57 -2.46
N ALA A 25 8.82 -5.91 -2.50
CA ALA A 25 10.03 -6.72 -2.56
C ALA A 25 10.80 -6.53 -3.87
N GLU A 26 10.09 -6.41 -5.00
CA GLU A 26 10.67 -6.26 -6.35
C GLU A 26 11.11 -4.82 -6.68
N MET A 27 10.62 -3.84 -5.93
CA MET A 27 10.97 -2.42 -6.14
C MET A 27 12.39 -2.08 -5.66
N PRO A 28 13.09 -1.12 -6.29
CA PRO A 28 14.35 -0.61 -5.77
C PRO A 28 14.14 0.33 -4.57
N ALA A 29 15.15 0.43 -3.69
CA ALA A 29 15.12 1.37 -2.57
C ALA A 29 15.05 2.82 -3.07
N GLY A 30 14.23 3.63 -2.42
CA GLY A 30 13.92 5.02 -2.80
C GLY A 30 12.72 5.18 -3.74
N ASP A 31 12.10 4.10 -4.21
CA ASP A 31 10.83 4.16 -4.95
C ASP A 31 9.61 4.16 -4.02
N GLU A 32 8.47 4.58 -4.54
CA GLU A 32 7.22 4.69 -3.79
C GLU A 32 6.15 3.75 -4.35
N LEU A 33 5.48 2.99 -3.48
CA LEU A 33 4.37 2.13 -3.81
C LEU A 33 3.06 2.78 -3.37
N VAL A 34 2.21 3.13 -4.34
CA VAL A 34 0.84 3.62 -4.14
C VAL A 34 -0.09 2.42 -4.17
N ILE A 35 -0.72 2.12 -3.05
CA ILE A 35 -1.64 0.99 -2.89
C ILE A 35 -3.06 1.55 -2.81
N ASN A 36 -3.87 1.16 -3.77
CA ASN A 36 -5.26 1.56 -3.91
C ASN A 36 -6.13 0.37 -3.50
N PHE A 37 -7.03 0.59 -2.53
CA PHE A 37 -7.79 -0.49 -1.91
C PHE A 37 -9.15 -0.03 -1.41
N ASP A 38 -10.10 -0.98 -1.34
CA ASP A 38 -11.47 -0.76 -0.90
C ASP A 38 -11.86 -1.58 0.36
N CYS A 39 -10.94 -2.39 0.89
CA CYS A 39 -11.12 -3.10 2.16
C CYS A 39 -10.90 -2.12 3.34
N THR A 40 -11.91 -1.88 4.17
CA THR A 40 -11.80 -1.04 5.39
C THR A 40 -10.64 -1.48 6.29
N GLN A 41 -10.40 -2.79 6.40
CA GLN A 41 -9.29 -3.33 7.19
C GLN A 41 -7.91 -2.97 6.61
N GLY A 42 -7.82 -2.66 5.32
CA GLY A 42 -6.59 -2.20 4.67
C GLY A 42 -6.07 -0.88 5.25
N THR A 43 -6.98 -0.03 5.78
CA THR A 43 -6.61 1.26 6.39
C THR A 43 -5.78 1.10 7.66
N GLU A 44 -5.86 -0.06 8.33
CA GLU A 44 -5.05 -0.37 9.51
C GLU A 44 -3.94 -1.37 9.17
N ALA A 45 -4.22 -2.36 8.32
CA ALA A 45 -3.29 -3.42 7.98
C ALA A 45 -2.09 -2.94 7.15
N ILE A 46 -2.28 -2.04 6.18
CA ILE A 46 -1.20 -1.57 5.31
C ILE A 46 -0.23 -0.65 6.08
N PRO A 47 -0.67 0.39 6.82
CA PRO A 47 0.26 1.20 7.62
C PRO A 47 0.98 0.37 8.68
N ARG A 48 0.31 -0.61 9.29
CA ARG A 48 0.94 -1.50 10.27
C ARG A 48 2.04 -2.33 9.63
N TRP A 49 1.76 -2.96 8.49
CA TRP A 49 2.76 -3.71 7.75
C TRP A 49 3.95 -2.82 7.34
N ALA A 50 3.68 -1.62 6.85
CA ALA A 50 4.71 -0.66 6.48
C ALA A 50 5.61 -0.31 7.69
N ALA A 51 5.00 -0.02 8.85
CA ALA A 51 5.73 0.25 10.09
C ALA A 51 6.55 -0.95 10.58
N GLU A 52 6.01 -2.16 10.51
CA GLU A 52 6.71 -3.41 10.89
C GLU A 52 7.95 -3.68 10.01
N ASN A 53 7.97 -3.18 8.77
CA ASN A 53 9.08 -3.36 7.83
C ASN A 53 9.98 -2.11 7.73
N GLY A 54 9.68 -1.05 8.48
CA GLY A 54 10.44 0.20 8.43
C GLY A 54 10.22 1.01 7.14
N TYR A 55 9.11 0.77 6.42
CA TYR A 55 8.74 1.53 5.24
C TYR A 55 7.93 2.77 5.64
N PRO A 56 8.43 4.00 5.42
CA PRO A 56 7.69 5.19 5.78
C PRO A 56 6.46 5.38 4.86
N VAL A 57 5.31 5.63 5.48
CA VAL A 57 4.09 6.02 4.76
C VAL A 57 4.19 7.51 4.44
N THR A 58 4.29 7.86 3.16
CA THR A 58 4.45 9.25 2.70
C THR A 58 3.10 9.93 2.45
N GLN A 59 2.05 9.16 2.12
CA GLN A 59 0.72 9.70 1.88
C GLN A 59 -0.37 8.70 2.28
N PHE A 60 -1.48 9.21 2.81
CA PHE A 60 -2.70 8.43 3.04
C PHE A 60 -3.90 9.31 2.73
N SER A 61 -4.75 8.88 1.80
CA SER A 61 -5.91 9.64 1.35
C SER A 61 -7.11 8.73 1.08
N LYS A 62 -8.31 9.28 1.26
CA LYS A 62 -9.56 8.60 0.91
C LYS A 62 -9.97 9.06 -0.49
N ARG A 63 -10.11 8.14 -1.45
CA ARG A 63 -10.47 8.45 -2.86
C ARG A 63 -11.98 8.50 -3.08
N GLY A 64 -12.74 7.67 -2.36
CA GLY A 64 -14.17 7.46 -2.59
C GLY A 64 -14.93 7.02 -1.34
N ALA A 65 -16.20 6.62 -1.48
CA ALA A 65 -17.05 6.27 -0.33
C ALA A 65 -16.47 5.12 0.51
N ALA A 66 -15.85 4.15 -0.16
CA ALA A 66 -15.18 2.99 0.42
C ALA A 66 -13.86 2.68 -0.30
N GLU A 67 -13.15 3.71 -0.77
CA GLU A 67 -11.88 3.55 -1.49
C GLU A 67 -10.81 4.44 -0.85
N TRP A 68 -9.63 3.88 -0.65
CA TRP A 68 -8.49 4.52 -0.03
C TRP A 68 -7.25 4.34 -0.89
N SER A 69 -6.31 5.25 -0.71
CA SER A 69 -5.00 5.23 -1.33
C SER A 69 -3.95 5.49 -0.27
N ILE A 70 -2.93 4.64 -0.22
CA ILE A 70 -1.80 4.80 0.68
C ILE A 70 -0.50 4.71 -0.11
N THR A 71 0.40 5.66 0.09
CA THR A 71 1.72 5.67 -0.51
C THR A 71 2.75 5.32 0.53
N VAL A 72 3.56 4.31 0.23
CA VAL A 72 4.60 3.78 1.10
C VAL A 72 5.92 3.85 0.34
N GLN A 73 6.95 4.43 0.93
CA GLN A 73 8.26 4.53 0.32
C GLN A 73 9.13 3.34 0.74
N LYS A 74 9.85 2.75 -0.21
CA LYS A 74 10.88 1.75 0.09
C LYS A 74 12.12 2.46 0.62
N ALA A 75 12.47 2.19 1.88
CA ALA A 75 13.72 2.65 2.48
C ALA A 75 14.92 1.83 2.00
#